data_AF-A0A949RQR8-F1
#
_entry.id   AF-A0A949RQR8-F1
#
_cell.length_a   1.000
_cell.length_b   1.000
_cell.length_c   1.000
_cell.angle_alpha   90.00
_cell.angle_beta   90.00
_cell.angle_gamma   90.00
#
_symmetry.space_group_name_H-M   'P 1'
#
loop_
_entity.id
_entity.type
_entity.pdbx_description
1 polymer ?
#
loop_
_entity_poly.entity_id
_entity_poly.type
_entity_poly.pdbx_seq_one_letter_code
_entity_poly.pdbx_strand_id
1 'polypeptide(L)'
;MFDTALFVGFPYAALAIAIVVSVYRFFFDPYSYSSQSSQFLENRVLFFGSVPWHYGLITILLGHLTALLFPGLWGLFTANQLRLYILEITGLALALMATVGLVLLFYRRMTNARARAVTSELDWILLVFLFLQIGLGFWVAYYYRWGSDWYLHTAVPWLISLVKFQPNIASVVALPFWVKFHFLNGFVIALLLPFTRLVHLLAYPLSYLWREHQIVIWNKARR
;
A
#
# COMPACT_ATOMS: atom_id res chain seq x y z
N MET A 1 3.23 6.40 27.51
CA MET A 1 4.22 7.18 26.74
C MET A 1 4.64 6.46 25.45
N PHE A 2 5.06 5.19 25.52
CA PHE A 2 5.46 4.41 24.35
C PHE A 2 4.35 4.26 23.29
N ASP A 3 3.12 3.92 23.71
CA ASP A 3 1.98 3.80 22.77
C ASP A 3 1.65 5.11 22.05
N THR A 4 1.75 6.25 22.73
CA THR A 4 1.54 7.56 22.13
C THR A 4 2.60 7.87 21.07
N ALA A 5 3.86 7.54 21.32
CA ALA A 5 4.92 7.71 20.34
C ALA A 5 4.66 6.85 19.08
N LEU A 6 4.24 5.60 19.26
CA LEU A 6 4.01 4.65 18.16
C LEU A 6 2.72 4.90 17.38
N PHE A 7 1.61 5.23 18.05
CA PHE A 7 0.27 5.30 17.42
C PHE A 7 -0.25 6.73 17.25
N VAL A 8 0.54 7.74 17.60
CA VAL A 8 0.26 9.15 17.33
C VAL A 8 1.45 9.80 16.64
N GLY A 9 2.60 9.87 17.34
CA GLY A 9 3.78 10.57 16.85
C GLY A 9 4.32 10.01 15.53
N PHE A 10 4.52 8.69 15.47
CA PHE A 10 5.06 8.02 14.29
C PHE A 10 4.14 8.13 13.06
N PRO A 11 2.82 7.89 13.13
CA PRO A 11 1.90 8.15 12.02
C PRO A 11 1.99 9.57 11.45
N TYR A 12 1.99 10.60 12.30
CA TYR A 12 2.13 11.98 11.83
C TYR A 12 3.48 12.23 11.16
N ALA A 13 4.58 11.78 11.77
CA ALA A 13 5.91 11.94 11.19
C ALA A 13 6.03 11.21 9.84
N ALA A 14 5.57 9.97 9.77
CA ALA A 14 5.57 9.16 8.56
C ALA A 14 4.80 9.83 7.42
N LEU A 15 3.57 10.28 7.68
CA LEU A 15 2.74 10.94 6.66
C LEU A 15 3.26 12.32 6.28
N ALA A 16 3.73 13.13 7.24
CA ALA A 16 4.29 14.44 6.95
C ALA A 16 5.52 14.32 6.05
N ILE A 17 6.45 13.42 6.37
CA ILE A 17 7.62 13.14 5.53
C ILE A 17 7.19 12.60 4.17
N ALA A 18 6.26 11.65 4.13
CA ALA A 18 5.75 11.07 2.89
C ALA A 18 5.21 12.14 1.93
N ILE A 19 4.41 13.08 2.44
CA ILE A 19 3.80 14.15 1.66
C ILE A 19 4.86 15.17 1.23
N VAL A 20 5.61 15.73 2.18
CA VAL A 20 6.56 16.83 1.91
C VAL A 20 7.65 16.38 0.94
N VAL A 21 8.24 15.20 1.16
CA VAL A 21 9.32 14.71 0.32
C VAL A 21 8.80 14.24 -1.04
N SER A 22 7.60 13.67 -1.14
CA SER A 22 7.00 13.34 -2.45
C SER A 22 6.75 14.59 -3.28
N VAL A 23 6.23 15.67 -2.67
CA VAL A 23 6.04 16.96 -3.35
C VAL A 23 7.39 17.52 -3.79
N TYR A 24 8.38 17.55 -2.91
CA TYR A 24 9.73 17.99 -3.26
C TYR A 24 10.31 17.19 -4.44
N ARG A 25 10.29 15.86 -4.35
CA ARG A 25 10.84 14.97 -5.38
C ARG A 25 10.13 15.15 -6.72
N PHE A 26 8.80 15.35 -6.71
CA PHE A 26 8.03 15.60 -7.92
C PHE A 26 8.47 16.88 -8.66
N PHE A 27 8.71 17.98 -7.93
CA PHE A 27 9.07 19.25 -8.55
C PHE A 27 10.57 19.43 -8.81
N PHE A 28 11.42 18.90 -7.94
CA PHE A 28 12.86 19.16 -7.97
C PHE A 28 13.71 17.97 -8.46
N ASP A 29 13.14 16.76 -8.54
CA ASP A 29 13.82 15.56 -9.06
C ASP A 29 12.87 14.68 -9.91
N PRO A 30 12.30 15.23 -11.00
CA PRO A 30 11.29 14.53 -11.80
C PRO A 30 11.85 13.28 -12.50
N TYR A 31 13.16 13.21 -12.78
CA TYR A 31 13.78 12.05 -13.43
C TYR A 31 13.81 10.81 -12.53
N SER A 32 13.89 10.97 -11.21
CA SER A 32 13.80 9.83 -10.30
C SER A 32 12.36 9.35 -10.10
N TYR A 33 11.34 10.11 -10.52
CA TYR A 33 9.93 9.82 -10.32
C TYR A 33 9.39 8.82 -11.35
N SER A 34 9.75 7.54 -11.20
CA SER A 34 9.43 6.47 -12.16
C SER A 34 9.14 5.13 -11.48
N SER A 35 8.43 4.25 -12.20
CA SER A 35 8.25 2.85 -11.80
C SER A 35 9.53 2.02 -11.87
N GLN A 36 10.58 2.53 -12.53
CA GLN A 36 11.91 1.91 -12.67
C GLN A 36 11.84 0.47 -13.20
N SER A 37 11.00 0.22 -14.21
CA SER A 37 10.71 -1.14 -14.70
C SER A 37 11.97 -1.91 -15.07
N SER A 38 12.03 -3.18 -14.64
CA SER A 38 13.09 -4.12 -15.02
C SER A 38 12.61 -5.19 -16.00
N GLN A 39 11.43 -5.00 -16.60
CA GLN A 39 10.79 -5.98 -17.48
C GLN A 39 11.63 -6.35 -18.70
N PHE A 40 12.32 -5.36 -19.28
CA PHE A 40 13.19 -5.58 -20.42
C PHE A 40 14.32 -6.59 -20.14
N LEU A 41 14.82 -6.64 -18.90
CA LEU A 41 15.93 -7.53 -18.52
C LEU A 41 15.48 -8.97 -18.31
N GLU A 42 14.26 -9.16 -17.79
CA GLU A 42 13.62 -10.44 -17.55
C GLU A 42 12.10 -10.20 -17.39
N ASN A 43 11.29 -10.84 -18.25
CA ASN A 43 9.84 -10.63 -18.29
C ASN A 43 9.03 -11.83 -17.80
N ARG A 44 9.53 -13.06 -17.94
CA ARG A 44 8.72 -14.27 -17.72
C ARG A 44 8.32 -14.40 -16.26
N VAL A 45 9.28 -14.36 -15.33
CA VAL A 45 8.99 -14.41 -13.90
C VAL A 45 8.36 -13.08 -13.45
N LEU A 46 8.79 -11.95 -14.03
CA LEU A 46 8.18 -10.66 -13.73
C LEU A 46 6.67 -10.65 -14.00
N PHE A 47 6.20 -11.18 -15.12
CA PHE A 47 4.78 -11.20 -15.45
C PHE A 47 3.97 -11.95 -14.39
N PHE A 48 4.37 -13.19 -14.09
CA PHE A 48 3.70 -14.03 -13.09
C PHE A 48 3.89 -13.54 -11.66
N GLY A 49 4.88 -12.71 -11.36
CA GLY A 49 5.01 -12.04 -10.07
C GLY A 49 4.19 -10.75 -9.98
N SER A 50 4.33 -9.88 -10.98
CA SER A 50 3.81 -8.51 -10.99
C SER A 50 2.29 -8.47 -11.12
N VAL A 51 1.70 -9.28 -12.00
CA VAL A 51 0.23 -9.29 -12.20
C VAL A 51 -0.52 -9.68 -10.92
N PRO A 52 -0.26 -10.85 -10.30
CA PRO A 52 -0.97 -11.23 -9.08
C PRO A 52 -0.62 -10.32 -7.88
N TRP A 53 0.62 -9.83 -7.79
CA TRP A 53 0.99 -8.83 -6.78
C TRP A 53 0.11 -7.58 -6.87
N HIS A 54 0.05 -6.94 -8.04
CA HIS A 54 -0.67 -5.67 -8.18
C HIS A 54 -2.19 -5.85 -8.09
N TYR A 55 -2.77 -6.87 -8.72
CA TYR A 55 -4.22 -7.10 -8.62
C TYR A 55 -4.66 -7.44 -7.20
N GLY A 56 -3.87 -8.24 -6.47
CA GLY A 56 -4.18 -8.58 -5.09
C GLY A 56 -4.02 -7.35 -4.19
N LEU A 57 -2.87 -6.69 -4.24
CA LEU A 57 -2.56 -5.51 -3.44
C LEU A 57 -3.57 -4.38 -3.66
N ILE A 58 -3.82 -4.00 -4.91
CA ILE A 58 -4.69 -2.86 -5.24
C ILE A 58 -6.10 -3.14 -4.71
N THR A 59 -6.64 -4.34 -4.92
CA THR A 59 -7.99 -4.68 -4.46
C THR A 59 -8.09 -4.67 -2.93
N ILE A 60 -7.10 -5.23 -2.23
CA ILE A 60 -7.04 -5.21 -0.76
C ILE A 60 -6.93 -3.77 -0.23
N LEU A 61 -6.07 -2.96 -0.84
CA LEU A 61 -5.87 -1.57 -0.46
C LEU A 61 -7.15 -0.76 -0.67
N LEU A 62 -7.85 -0.95 -1.79
CA LEU A 62 -9.15 -0.32 -2.05
C LEU A 62 -10.20 -0.74 -1.01
N GLY A 63 -10.22 -1.99 -0.57
CA GLY A 63 -11.07 -2.43 0.54
C GLY A 63 -10.79 -1.65 1.83
N HIS A 64 -9.51 -1.54 2.23
CA HIS A 64 -9.10 -0.77 3.41
C HIS A 64 -9.48 0.71 3.32
N LEU A 65 -9.23 1.32 2.16
CA LEU A 65 -9.55 2.73 1.91
C LEU A 65 -11.06 2.97 1.88
N THR A 66 -11.83 2.06 1.30
CA THR A 66 -13.30 2.17 1.27
C THR A 66 -13.88 2.09 2.69
N ALA A 67 -13.39 1.16 3.51
CA ALA A 67 -13.78 1.05 4.91
C ALA A 67 -13.44 2.31 5.74
N LEU A 68 -12.29 2.93 5.46
CA LEU A 68 -11.85 4.15 6.14
C LEU A 68 -12.63 5.40 5.70
N LEU A 69 -12.76 5.60 4.38
CA LEU A 69 -13.34 6.81 3.80
C LEU A 69 -14.87 6.80 3.81
N PHE A 70 -15.48 5.62 3.73
CA PHE A 70 -16.93 5.43 3.65
C PHE A 70 -17.41 4.38 4.67
N PRO A 71 -17.23 4.61 5.98
CA PRO A 71 -17.53 3.60 7.00
C PRO A 71 -18.99 3.16 7.01
N GLY A 72 -19.93 4.07 6.72
CA GLY A 72 -21.36 3.73 6.59
C GLY A 72 -21.65 2.77 5.43
N LEU A 73 -21.01 3.00 4.26
CA LEU A 73 -21.13 2.10 3.11
C LEU A 73 -20.50 0.73 3.42
N TRP A 74 -19.33 0.73 4.04
CA TRP A 74 -18.65 -0.52 4.40
C TRP A 74 -19.44 -1.35 5.42
N GLY A 75 -20.09 -0.69 6.39
CA GLY A 75 -21.01 -1.33 7.32
C GLY A 75 -22.16 -2.07 6.63
N LEU A 76 -22.64 -1.61 5.47
CA LEU A 76 -23.65 -2.36 4.70
C LEU A 76 -23.10 -3.69 4.18
N PHE A 77 -21.82 -3.75 3.81
CA PHE A 77 -21.18 -4.99 3.37
C PHE A 77 -20.95 -5.97 4.53
N THR A 78 -20.62 -5.49 5.72
CA THR A 78 -20.33 -6.37 6.88
C THR A 78 -21.57 -6.75 7.70
N ALA A 79 -22.68 -6.00 7.60
CA ALA A 79 -23.90 -6.23 8.37
C ALA A 79 -24.60 -7.57 8.10
N ASN A 80 -24.29 -8.25 7.00
CA ASN A 80 -24.87 -9.54 6.67
C ASN A 80 -23.81 -10.64 6.71
N GLN A 81 -24.11 -11.72 7.42
CA GLN A 81 -23.18 -12.84 7.64
C GLN A 81 -22.65 -13.45 6.33
N LEU A 82 -23.50 -13.63 5.31
CA LEU A 82 -23.07 -14.19 4.03
C LEU A 82 -22.09 -13.24 3.32
N ARG A 83 -22.39 -11.94 3.29
CA ARG A 83 -21.48 -10.94 2.71
C ARG A 83 -20.16 -10.87 3.47
N LEU A 84 -20.20 -10.99 4.79
CA LEU A 84 -19.00 -11.03 5.62
C LEU A 84 -18.13 -12.26 5.30
N TYR A 85 -18.73 -13.45 5.13
CA TYR A 85 -18.00 -14.63 4.65
C TYR A 85 -17.38 -14.44 3.26
N ILE A 86 -18.13 -13.84 2.33
CA ILE A 86 -17.63 -13.54 0.97
C ILE A 86 -16.43 -12.59 1.06
N LEU A 87 -16.51 -11.53 1.86
CA LEU A 87 -15.41 -10.60 2.08
C LEU A 87 -14.18 -11.30 2.66
N GLU A 88 -14.36 -12.15 3.67
CA GLU A 88 -13.27 -12.87 4.32
C GLU A 88 -12.54 -13.82 3.34
N ILE A 89 -13.30 -14.64 2.62
CA ILE A 89 -12.75 -15.61 1.65
C ILE A 89 -12.06 -14.86 0.50
N THR A 90 -12.69 -13.80 -0.01
CA THR A 90 -12.12 -12.98 -1.09
C THR A 90 -10.83 -12.29 -0.63
N GLY A 91 -10.84 -11.71 0.58
CA GLY A 91 -9.66 -11.07 1.16
C GLY A 91 -8.49 -12.03 1.32
N LEU A 92 -8.73 -13.24 1.86
CA LEU A 92 -7.71 -14.28 2.00
C LEU A 92 -7.19 -14.77 0.64
N ALA A 93 -8.07 -14.97 -0.34
CA ALA A 93 -7.67 -15.37 -1.69
C ALA A 93 -6.81 -14.30 -2.39
N LEU A 94 -7.20 -13.03 -2.29
CA LEU A 94 -6.41 -11.91 -2.81
C LEU A 94 -5.07 -11.78 -2.08
N ALA A 95 -5.04 -12.00 -0.77
CA ALA A 95 -3.81 -11.93 0.01
C ALA A 95 -2.85 -13.07 -0.36
N LEU A 96 -3.37 -14.28 -0.59
CA LEU A 96 -2.59 -15.40 -1.10
C LEU A 96 -2.04 -15.12 -2.51
N MET A 97 -2.88 -14.61 -3.41
CA MET A 97 -2.47 -14.20 -4.75
C MET A 97 -1.36 -13.15 -4.71
N ALA A 98 -1.52 -12.10 -3.91
CA ALA A 98 -0.50 -11.06 -3.73
C ALA A 98 0.80 -11.63 -3.14
N THR A 99 0.69 -12.52 -2.15
CA THR A 99 1.84 -13.16 -1.50
C THR A 99 2.64 -14.00 -2.50
N VAL A 100 1.98 -14.85 -3.30
CA VAL A 100 2.64 -15.64 -4.36
C VAL A 100 3.32 -14.71 -5.36
N GLY A 101 2.64 -13.66 -5.80
CA GLY A 101 3.21 -12.67 -6.71
C GLY A 101 4.48 -12.03 -6.15
N LEU A 102 4.45 -11.61 -4.89
CA LEU A 102 5.59 -10.98 -4.24
C LEU A 102 6.75 -11.95 -3.98
N VAL A 103 6.47 -13.20 -3.63
CA VAL A 103 7.50 -14.26 -3.53
C VAL A 103 8.21 -14.44 -4.87
N LEU A 104 7.48 -14.48 -5.98
CA LEU A 104 8.07 -14.59 -7.32
C LEU A 104 8.92 -13.36 -7.68
N LEU A 105 8.47 -12.15 -7.32
CA LEU A 105 9.26 -10.92 -7.52
C LEU A 105 10.55 -10.93 -6.70
N PHE A 106 10.48 -11.41 -5.45
CA PHE A 106 11.63 -11.55 -4.57
C PHE A 106 12.62 -12.59 -5.12
N TYR A 107 12.12 -13.78 -5.45
CA TYR A 107 12.88 -14.85 -6.09
C TYR A 107 13.58 -14.36 -7.36
N ARG A 108 12.87 -13.66 -8.25
CA ARG A 108 13.43 -13.13 -9.49
C ARG A 108 14.61 -12.19 -9.25
N ARG A 109 14.48 -11.25 -8.30
CA ARG A 109 15.57 -10.29 -7.99
C ARG A 109 16.77 -10.95 -7.34
N MET A 110 16.54 -12.07 -6.66
CA MET A 110 17.62 -12.91 -6.19
C MET A 110 18.24 -13.67 -7.37
N THR A 111 17.51 -14.45 -8.14
CA THR A 111 18.12 -15.44 -9.04
C THR A 111 18.54 -14.90 -10.40
N ASN A 112 17.92 -13.82 -10.90
CA ASN A 112 18.28 -13.27 -12.20
C ASN A 112 19.40 -12.24 -12.09
N ALA A 113 20.58 -12.55 -12.64
CA ALA A 113 21.77 -11.70 -12.56
C ALA A 113 21.54 -10.27 -13.11
N ARG A 114 20.77 -10.11 -14.20
CA ARG A 114 20.49 -8.81 -14.81
C ARG A 114 19.57 -7.96 -13.93
N ALA A 115 18.50 -8.56 -13.40
CA ALA A 115 17.59 -7.88 -12.48
C ALA A 115 18.29 -7.51 -11.16
N ARG A 116 19.15 -8.40 -10.64
CA ARG A 116 19.95 -8.15 -9.43
C ARG A 116 20.92 -6.98 -9.62
N ALA A 117 21.60 -6.91 -10.76
CA ALA A 117 22.58 -5.85 -11.07
C ALA A 117 21.99 -4.44 -11.09
N VAL A 118 20.68 -4.29 -11.31
CA VAL A 118 19.97 -3.00 -11.31
C VAL A 118 19.02 -2.81 -10.11
N THR A 119 19.09 -3.69 -9.11
CA THR A 119 18.28 -3.58 -7.89
C THR A 119 19.06 -2.80 -6.84
N SER A 120 18.49 -1.68 -6.38
CA SER A 120 19.09 -0.84 -5.33
C SER A 120 18.84 -1.41 -3.92
N GLU A 121 19.57 -0.90 -2.92
CA GLU A 121 19.32 -1.26 -1.51
C GLU A 121 17.90 -0.88 -1.06
N LEU A 122 17.41 0.28 -1.51
CA LEU A 122 16.05 0.74 -1.22
C LEU A 122 14.97 -0.14 -1.87
N ASP A 123 15.26 -0.76 -3.02
CA ASP A 123 14.35 -1.75 -3.60
C ASP A 123 14.22 -2.99 -2.68
N TRP A 124 15.32 -3.46 -2.09
CA TRP A 124 15.31 -4.57 -1.15
C TRP A 124 14.58 -4.23 0.15
N ILE A 125 14.87 -3.06 0.73
CA ILE A 125 14.20 -2.57 1.93
C ILE A 125 12.69 -2.51 1.67
N LEU A 126 12.26 -1.86 0.59
CA LEU A 126 10.84 -1.78 0.24
C LEU A 126 10.22 -3.18 0.07
N LEU A 127 10.88 -4.09 -0.65
CA LEU A 127 10.35 -5.44 -0.85
C LEU A 127 10.19 -6.22 0.44
N VAL A 128 11.13 -6.11 1.38
CA VAL A 128 11.04 -6.74 2.70
C VAL A 128 9.86 -6.18 3.48
N PHE A 129 9.68 -4.86 3.51
CA PHE A 129 8.56 -4.23 4.22
C PHE A 129 7.20 -4.56 3.60
N LEU A 130 7.11 -4.64 2.26
CA LEU A 130 5.91 -5.10 1.56
C LEU A 130 5.61 -6.58 1.84
N PHE A 131 6.64 -7.43 1.88
CA PHE A 131 6.51 -8.85 2.18
C PHE A 131 6.04 -9.08 3.61
N LEU A 132 6.63 -8.33 4.54
CA LEU A 132 6.18 -8.29 5.92
C LEU A 132 4.74 -7.80 6.03
N GLN A 133 4.35 -6.74 5.30
CA GLN A 133 2.99 -6.20 5.36
C GLN A 133 1.93 -7.22 4.92
N ILE A 134 2.15 -7.86 3.77
CA ILE A 134 1.18 -8.85 3.27
C ILE A 134 1.14 -10.10 4.15
N GLY A 135 2.29 -10.53 4.68
CA GLY A 135 2.38 -11.63 5.64
C GLY A 135 1.65 -11.33 6.95
N LEU A 136 1.85 -10.14 7.52
CA LEU A 136 1.14 -9.68 8.71
C LEU A 136 -0.37 -9.55 8.45
N GLY A 137 -0.76 -9.04 7.29
CA GLY A 137 -2.17 -8.92 6.90
C GLY A 137 -2.84 -10.29 6.80
N PHE A 138 -2.17 -11.26 6.16
CA PHE A 138 -2.64 -12.65 6.07
C PHE A 138 -2.74 -13.29 7.46
N TRP A 139 -1.73 -13.10 8.30
CA TRP A 139 -1.73 -13.61 9.69
C TRP A 139 -2.91 -13.05 10.50
N VAL A 140 -3.11 -11.73 10.43
CA VAL A 140 -4.21 -11.05 11.13
C VAL A 140 -5.56 -11.58 10.65
N ALA A 141 -5.75 -11.70 9.32
CA ALA A 141 -6.97 -12.23 8.74
C ALA A 141 -7.24 -13.68 9.18
N TYR A 142 -6.22 -14.55 9.16
CA TYR A 142 -6.38 -15.96 9.50
C TYR A 142 -6.69 -16.18 11.00
N TYR A 143 -5.94 -15.54 11.90
CA TYR A 143 -6.03 -15.83 13.34
C TYR A 143 -7.11 -15.02 14.07
N TYR A 144 -7.27 -13.73 13.74
CA TYR A 144 -8.26 -12.90 14.43
C TYR A 144 -9.62 -12.93 13.75
N ARG A 145 -9.63 -13.24 12.45
CA ARG A 145 -10.82 -13.34 11.59
C ARG A 145 -11.64 -12.06 11.56
N TRP A 146 -12.54 -11.95 10.57
CA TRP A 146 -13.54 -10.88 10.54
C TRP A 146 -12.92 -9.48 10.57
N GLY A 147 -11.71 -9.35 10.00
CA GLY A 147 -10.96 -8.11 9.93
C GLY A 147 -11.78 -6.97 9.34
N SER A 148 -12.55 -7.29 8.30
CA SER A 148 -13.45 -6.37 7.63
C SER A 148 -14.51 -5.75 8.55
N ASP A 149 -14.94 -6.44 9.61
CA ASP A 149 -15.96 -5.97 10.55
C ASP A 149 -15.35 -5.18 11.71
N TRP A 150 -14.46 -5.80 12.50
CA TRP A 150 -13.88 -5.13 13.68
C TRP A 150 -12.98 -3.94 13.31
N TYR A 151 -12.46 -3.87 12.08
CA TYR A 151 -11.72 -2.70 11.58
C TYR A 151 -12.55 -1.41 11.67
N LEU A 152 -13.86 -1.47 11.43
CA LEU A 152 -14.78 -0.33 11.53
C LEU A 152 -14.86 0.26 12.93
N HIS A 153 -14.68 -0.58 13.94
CA HIS A 153 -14.86 -0.20 15.34
C HIS A 153 -13.54 0.04 16.07
N THR A 154 -12.40 -0.19 15.41
CA THR A 154 -11.08 -0.11 16.04
C THR A 154 -10.14 0.84 15.30
N ALA A 155 -9.69 0.45 14.10
CA ALA A 155 -8.71 1.19 13.32
C ALA A 155 -9.32 2.42 12.66
N VAL A 156 -10.54 2.32 12.11
CA VAL A 156 -11.24 3.46 11.49
C VAL A 156 -11.39 4.65 12.45
N PRO A 157 -11.97 4.50 13.66
CA PRO A 157 -12.09 5.63 14.58
C PRO A 157 -10.73 6.17 15.02
N TRP A 158 -9.70 5.33 15.17
CA TRP A 158 -8.34 5.78 15.45
C TRP A 158 -7.76 6.62 14.30
N LEU A 159 -7.80 6.13 13.06
CA LEU A 159 -7.31 6.85 11.89
C LEU A 159 -8.05 8.18 11.69
N ILE A 160 -9.38 8.18 11.86
CA ILE A 160 -10.19 9.42 11.81
C ILE A 160 -9.77 10.39 12.92
N SER A 161 -9.47 9.89 14.13
CA SER A 161 -9.01 10.73 15.24
C SER A 161 -7.68 11.42 14.95
N LEU A 162 -6.77 10.74 14.23
CA LEU A 162 -5.52 11.32 13.75
C LEU A 162 -5.78 12.41 12.71
N VAL A 163 -6.65 12.15 11.72
CA VAL A 163 -7.00 13.16 10.70
C VAL A 163 -7.64 14.40 11.33
N LYS A 164 -8.42 14.24 12.40
CA LYS A 164 -9.05 15.34 13.15
C LYS A 164 -8.10 16.06 14.12
N PHE A 165 -6.83 15.66 14.21
CA PHE A 165 -5.88 16.17 15.21
C PHE A 165 -6.37 16.04 16.66
N GLN A 166 -7.22 15.04 16.95
CA GLN A 166 -7.72 14.71 18.28
C GLN A 166 -7.42 13.23 18.56
N PRO A 167 -6.13 12.85 18.67
CA PRO A 167 -5.70 11.46 18.65
C PRO A 167 -6.33 10.66 19.81
N ASN A 168 -7.02 9.59 19.47
CA ASN A 168 -7.55 8.61 20.42
C ASN A 168 -7.04 7.22 20.05
N ILE A 169 -6.15 6.69 20.89
CA ILE A 169 -5.50 5.38 20.67
C ILE A 169 -6.13 4.26 21.50
N ALA A 170 -7.21 4.52 22.25
CA ALA A 170 -7.80 3.56 23.19
C ALA A 170 -8.20 2.23 22.51
N SER A 171 -8.76 2.31 21.30
CA SER A 171 -9.13 1.13 20.53
C SER A 171 -7.93 0.35 20.01
N VAL A 172 -6.79 1.00 19.78
CA VAL A 172 -5.59 0.38 19.18
C VAL A 172 -4.69 -0.25 20.22
N VAL A 173 -4.51 0.38 21.38
CA VAL A 173 -3.62 -0.15 22.43
C VAL A 173 -4.08 -1.53 22.93
N ALA A 174 -5.40 -1.74 22.97
CA ALA A 174 -6.03 -2.99 23.36
C ALA A 174 -5.92 -4.11 22.30
N LEU A 175 -5.50 -3.79 21.07
CA LEU A 175 -5.38 -4.78 20.01
C LEU A 175 -4.20 -5.73 20.26
N PRO A 176 -4.29 -6.97 19.75
CA PRO A 176 -3.18 -7.90 19.76
C PRO A 176 -1.93 -7.33 19.08
N PHE A 177 -0.76 -7.80 19.52
CA PHE A 177 0.53 -7.34 19.01
C PHE A 177 0.62 -7.37 17.48
N TRP A 178 0.21 -8.46 16.84
CA TRP A 178 0.32 -8.63 15.39
C TRP A 178 -0.53 -7.62 14.59
N VAL A 179 -1.69 -7.20 15.13
CA VAL A 179 -2.53 -6.16 14.51
C VAL A 179 -1.83 -4.80 14.62
N LYS A 180 -1.31 -4.46 15.80
CA LYS A 180 -0.54 -3.24 16.01
C LYS A 180 0.69 -3.19 15.11
N PHE A 181 1.38 -4.33 14.93
CA PHE A 181 2.54 -4.41 14.07
C PHE A 181 2.18 -4.21 12.60
N HIS A 182 1.06 -4.78 12.13
CA HIS A 182 0.54 -4.54 10.79
C HIS A 182 0.25 -3.05 10.54
N PHE A 183 -0.29 -2.33 11.52
CA PHE A 183 -0.56 -0.89 11.41
C PHE A 183 0.74 -0.10 11.31
N LEU A 184 1.69 -0.33 12.23
CA LEU A 184 2.97 0.37 12.23
C LEU A 184 3.76 0.11 10.95
N ASN A 185 3.80 -1.13 10.48
CA ASN A 185 4.49 -1.49 9.25
C ASN A 185 3.86 -0.82 8.01
N GLY A 186 2.53 -0.63 8.00
CA GLY A 186 1.84 0.19 7.00
C GLY A 186 2.33 1.65 6.98
N PHE A 187 2.51 2.26 8.16
CA PHE A 187 3.10 3.61 8.26
C PHE A 187 4.58 3.65 7.89
N VAL A 188 5.35 2.58 8.14
CA VAL A 188 6.73 2.47 7.61
C VAL A 188 6.74 2.47 6.09
N ILE A 189 5.83 1.73 5.43
CA ILE A 189 5.71 1.74 3.97
C ILE A 189 5.36 3.14 3.46
N ALA A 190 4.45 3.85 4.13
CA ALA A 190 4.13 5.24 3.81
C ALA A 190 5.36 6.15 3.94
N LEU A 191 6.15 6.00 5.02
CA LEU A 191 7.40 6.73 5.22
C LEU A 191 8.44 6.43 4.13
N LEU A 192 8.53 5.18 3.65
CA LEU A 192 9.43 4.78 2.56
C LEU A 192 8.97 5.29 1.19
N LEU A 193 7.69 5.66 1.04
CA LEU A 193 7.10 6.06 -0.23
C LEU A 193 7.93 7.08 -1.02
N PRO A 194 8.26 8.26 -0.47
CA PRO A 194 8.93 9.32 -1.23
C PRO A 194 10.39 9.00 -1.57
N PHE A 195 11.02 8.04 -0.89
CA PHE A 195 12.44 7.69 -1.08
C PHE A 195 12.64 6.50 -2.03
N THR A 196 11.58 5.74 -2.29
CA THR A 196 11.68 4.49 -3.05
C THR A 196 10.96 4.60 -4.39
N ARG A 197 10.97 3.51 -5.17
CA ARG A 197 10.18 3.40 -6.39
C ARG A 197 8.68 3.53 -6.14
N LEU A 198 8.19 3.41 -4.90
CA LEU A 198 6.76 3.40 -4.56
C LEU A 198 6.03 4.70 -4.97
N VAL A 199 6.75 5.79 -5.24
CA VAL A 199 6.20 7.01 -5.88
C VAL A 199 5.40 6.74 -7.15
N HIS A 200 5.65 5.64 -7.87
CA HIS A 200 4.83 5.25 -9.03
C HIS A 200 3.35 5.05 -8.69
N LEU A 201 3.01 4.74 -7.44
CA LEU A 201 1.64 4.67 -6.95
C LEU A 201 0.88 5.98 -7.16
N LEU A 202 1.58 7.12 -7.02
CA LEU A 202 1.02 8.45 -7.16
C LEU A 202 0.95 8.90 -8.63
N ALA A 203 1.59 8.17 -9.55
CA ALA A 203 1.63 8.46 -10.98
C ALA A 203 0.58 7.64 -11.78
N TYR A 204 -0.57 7.32 -11.18
CA TYR A 204 -1.57 6.49 -11.83
C TYR A 204 -2.17 7.24 -13.05
N PRO A 205 -2.14 6.68 -14.26
CA PRO A 205 -2.45 7.42 -15.49
C PRO A 205 -3.96 7.56 -15.74
N LEU A 206 -4.73 8.06 -14.76
CA LEU A 206 -6.19 8.23 -14.87
C LEU A 206 -6.58 9.15 -16.03
N SER A 207 -5.78 10.20 -16.27
CA SER A 207 -6.03 11.15 -17.37
C SER A 207 -5.93 10.51 -18.74
N TYR A 208 -5.22 9.38 -18.88
CA TYR A 208 -5.08 8.66 -20.16
C TYR A 208 -6.43 8.18 -20.72
N LEU A 209 -7.42 7.90 -19.87
CA LEU A 209 -8.74 7.43 -20.29
C LEU A 209 -9.51 8.43 -21.17
N TRP A 210 -9.20 9.73 -21.06
CA TRP A 210 -9.82 10.80 -21.85
C TRP A 210 -8.80 11.68 -22.57
N ARG A 211 -7.53 11.26 -22.61
CA ARG A 211 -6.46 12.00 -23.28
C ARG A 211 -6.49 11.68 -24.77
N GLU A 212 -6.44 12.71 -25.60
CA GLU A 212 -6.29 12.55 -27.05
C GLU A 212 -5.04 11.72 -27.40
N HIS A 213 -5.13 10.90 -28.44
CA HIS A 213 -4.02 10.08 -28.90
C HIS A 213 -2.81 10.92 -29.34
N GLN A 214 -3.07 12.06 -29.98
CA GLN A 214 -2.03 12.98 -30.44
C GLN A 214 -1.86 14.13 -29.43
N ILE A 215 -0.64 14.27 -28.91
CA ILE A 215 -0.25 15.41 -28.07
C ILE A 215 0.74 16.24 -28.87
N VAL A 216 0.36 17.48 -29.19
CA VAL A 216 1.22 18.43 -29.90
C VAL A 216 1.68 19.50 -28.91
N ILE A 217 2.99 19.52 -28.64
CA ILE A 217 3.64 20.54 -27.81
C ILE A 217 4.20 21.61 -28.74
N TRP A 218 3.68 22.83 -28.64
CA TRP A 218 4.07 23.94 -29.51
C TRP A 218 5.29 24.66 -28.93
N ASN A 219 6.27 24.96 -29.80
CA ASN A 219 7.47 25.73 -29.42
C ASN A 219 7.22 27.25 -29.30
N LYS A 220 6.01 27.71 -29.66
CA LYS A 220 5.58 29.11 -29.59
C LYS A 220 4.15 29.15 -29.05
N ALA A 221 3.81 30.20 -28.30
CA ALA A 221 2.42 30.44 -27.88
C ALA A 221 1.51 30.47 -29.13
N ARG A 222 0.41 29.72 -29.09
CA ARG A 222 -0.62 29.78 -30.14
C ARG A 222 -1.16 31.22 -30.17
N ARG A 223 -1.08 31.88 -31.34
CA ARG A 223 -1.84 33.11 -31.62
C ARG A 223 -3.30 32.78 -31.83
#